data_AF-A0A256YDV4-F1
#
_entry.id   AF-A0A256YDV4-F1
#
_cell.length_a   1.000
_cell.length_b   1.000
_cell.length_c   1.000
_cell.angle_alpha   90.00
_cell.angle_beta   90.00
_cell.angle_gamma   90.00
#
_symmetry.space_group_name_H-M   'P 1'
#
loop_
_entity.id
_entity.type
_entity.pdbx_description
1 polymer ?
#
loop_
_entity_poly.entity_id
_entity_poly.type
_entity_poly.pdbx_seq_one_letter_code
_entity_poly.pdbx_strand_id
1 'polypeptide(L)'
;MNLIAHILFSIILCYIVRATNTPPTIPNLLFDKTYIAALIGSIIIDLDHIPYMGKALKTKRFSPHIRSRYHELFGFIVFGSISLLIYMIIDKGLGLGFYIGITTHYLLDTLTRPTRPFFPYNDTIMFYGLAPRKNLKDLAYFDLYVTLTLAIIYLYIIGYNFLLPLTIPFIILFLYYSIVKADKVEDEAENELYRPQLNGKTEPRRLEIAVYGKIILEKIFRGIAFKLSKIHPDKISGISLFLSIFIPIFLIYRYTILAIILLFLVLILDALDGLVARIRGLKRGIKGWIVDLGTDRFSEAIISISSPHFLLPLTLLNTALSIYSLKTNRHIIIPVRQLYLFFLIITLFDQNLLFIIY
;
A
#
# COMPACT_ATOMS: atom_id res chain seq x y z
N MET A 1 2.72 15.28 -7.06
CA MET A 1 1.76 15.20 -5.94
C MET A 1 0.38 15.38 -6.54
N ASN A 2 -0.49 14.39 -6.41
CA ASN A 2 -1.84 14.45 -6.96
C ASN A 2 -2.82 14.61 -5.78
N LEU A 3 -2.82 15.80 -5.18
CA LEU A 3 -3.55 16.10 -3.94
C LEU A 3 -5.03 15.71 -4.04
N ILE A 4 -5.67 15.99 -5.17
CA ILE A 4 -7.08 15.66 -5.40
C ILE A 4 -7.31 14.15 -5.34
N ALA A 5 -6.42 13.33 -5.92
CA ALA A 5 -6.54 11.88 -5.86
C ALA A 5 -6.36 11.36 -4.42
N HIS A 6 -5.43 11.91 -3.62
CA HIS A 6 -5.28 11.53 -2.21
C HIS A 6 -6.56 11.83 -1.42
N ILE A 7 -7.13 13.02 -1.61
CA ILE A 7 -8.38 13.43 -0.95
C ILE A 7 -9.53 12.50 -1.35
N LEU A 8 -9.76 12.31 -2.66
CA LEU A 8 -10.84 11.47 -3.17
C LEU A 8 -10.71 10.03 -2.67
N PHE A 9 -9.51 9.44 -2.73
CA PHE A 9 -9.30 8.07 -2.29
C PHE A 9 -9.59 7.90 -0.79
N SER A 10 -9.16 8.86 0.03
CA SER A 10 -9.41 8.87 1.47
C SER A 10 -10.90 8.99 1.79
N ILE A 11 -11.62 9.89 1.12
CA ILE A 11 -13.05 10.08 1.31
C ILE A 11 -13.85 8.85 0.84
N ILE A 12 -13.50 8.26 -0.30
CA ILE A 12 -14.13 7.03 -0.80
C ILE A 12 -13.98 5.90 0.20
N LEU A 13 -12.76 5.64 0.68
CA LEU A 13 -12.52 4.56 1.62
C LEU A 13 -13.20 4.83 2.97
N CYS A 14 -13.15 6.08 3.44
CA CYS A 14 -13.87 6.52 4.63
C CYS A 14 -15.40 6.34 4.48
N TYR A 15 -15.96 6.61 3.29
CA TYR A 15 -17.36 6.35 3.01
C TYR A 15 -17.66 4.86 3.11
N ILE A 16 -16.90 4.02 2.42
CA ILE A 16 -17.11 2.56 2.40
C ILE A 16 -17.10 2.00 3.83
N VAL A 17 -16.14 2.43 4.65
CA VAL A 17 -16.01 2.01 6.06
C VAL A 17 -17.21 2.43 6.91
N ARG A 18 -17.86 3.57 6.62
CA ARG A 18 -18.98 4.10 7.41
C ARG A 18 -20.37 3.74 6.88
N ALA A 19 -20.48 3.44 5.58
CA ALA A 19 -21.74 3.23 4.90
C ALA A 19 -22.57 2.06 5.46
N THR A 20 -21.95 1.17 6.26
CA THR A 20 -22.65 0.08 6.94
C THR A 20 -23.70 0.54 7.95
N ASN A 21 -23.62 1.80 8.44
CA ASN A 21 -24.51 2.29 9.50
C ASN A 21 -25.56 3.31 9.02
N THR A 22 -25.18 4.25 8.13
CA THR A 22 -26.12 5.20 7.48
C THR A 22 -25.43 5.84 6.26
N PRO A 23 -26.00 5.76 5.04
CA PRO A 23 -25.42 6.44 3.88
C PRO A 23 -25.43 7.96 4.12
N PRO A 24 -24.28 8.64 4.10
CA PRO A 24 -24.22 10.07 4.34
C PRO A 24 -24.87 10.83 3.18
N THR A 25 -25.66 11.86 3.50
CA THR A 25 -26.05 12.88 2.54
C THR A 25 -24.85 13.77 2.22
N ILE A 26 -24.86 14.48 1.09
CA ILE A 26 -23.78 15.43 0.72
C ILE A 26 -23.47 16.43 1.86
N PRO A 27 -24.47 17.04 2.54
CA PRO A 27 -24.20 17.90 3.69
C PRO A 27 -23.48 17.19 4.84
N ASN A 28 -23.86 15.94 5.14
CA ASN A 28 -23.23 15.17 6.22
C ASN A 28 -21.75 14.88 5.93
N LEU A 29 -21.35 14.78 4.67
CA LEU A 29 -19.95 14.52 4.32
C LEU A 29 -19.03 15.71 4.66
N LEU A 30 -19.54 16.95 4.54
CA LEU A 30 -18.76 18.16 4.81
C LEU A 30 -18.61 18.48 6.29
N PHE A 31 -19.60 18.10 7.12
CA PHE A 31 -19.61 18.44 8.55
C PHE A 31 -19.28 17.25 9.46
N ASP A 32 -19.24 16.03 8.95
CA ASP A 32 -18.87 14.89 9.76
C ASP A 32 -17.35 14.84 9.99
N LYS A 33 -17.01 14.89 11.27
CA LYS A 33 -15.66 14.94 11.80
C LYS A 33 -14.75 13.82 11.26
N THR A 34 -15.30 12.66 10.92
CA THR A 34 -14.54 11.52 10.39
C THR A 34 -14.00 11.82 8.98
N TYR A 35 -14.83 12.41 8.11
CA TYR A 35 -14.38 12.82 6.76
C TYR A 35 -13.41 13.99 6.82
N ILE A 36 -13.65 14.96 7.72
CA ILE A 36 -12.71 16.06 7.96
C ILE A 36 -11.35 15.52 8.42
N ALA A 37 -11.35 14.56 9.36
CA ALA A 37 -10.12 13.92 9.82
C ALA A 37 -9.41 13.14 8.69
N ALA A 38 -10.15 12.43 7.83
CA ALA A 38 -9.59 11.75 6.66
C ALA A 38 -8.99 12.74 5.65
N LEU A 39 -9.67 13.86 5.39
CA LEU A 39 -9.15 14.94 4.55
C LEU A 39 -7.82 15.47 5.12
N ILE A 40 -7.80 15.84 6.40
CA ILE A 40 -6.58 16.34 7.06
C ILE A 40 -5.45 15.30 6.99
N GLY A 41 -5.74 14.04 7.34
CA GLY A 41 -4.76 12.95 7.28
C GLY A 41 -4.17 12.74 5.89
N SER A 42 -4.97 12.95 4.84
CA SER A 42 -4.52 12.80 3.45
C SER A 42 -3.61 13.93 2.93
N ILE A 43 -3.62 15.10 3.60
CA ILE A 43 -2.90 16.31 3.20
C ILE A 43 -1.68 16.57 4.11
N ILE A 44 -1.78 16.23 5.40
CA ILE A 44 -0.78 16.64 6.40
C ILE A 44 0.64 16.18 6.06
N ILE A 45 0.78 15.03 5.40
CA ILE A 45 2.07 14.45 4.99
C ILE A 45 2.72 15.28 3.88
N ASP A 46 1.93 15.82 2.94
CA ASP A 46 2.39 16.68 1.84
C ASP A 46 2.87 18.06 2.30
N LEU A 47 2.60 18.47 3.55
CA LEU A 47 3.08 19.74 4.07
C LEU A 47 4.63 19.80 4.10
N ASP A 48 5.29 18.64 4.10
CA ASP A 48 6.75 18.55 4.01
C ASP A 48 7.32 18.98 2.64
N HIS A 49 6.46 19.08 1.61
CA HIS A 49 6.85 19.53 0.27
C HIS A 49 6.88 21.06 0.13
N ILE A 50 6.25 21.81 1.04
CA ILE A 50 6.12 23.28 0.96
C ILE A 50 7.47 23.98 0.79
N PRO A 51 8.52 23.66 1.59
CA PRO A 51 9.84 24.31 1.44
C PRO A 51 10.49 24.10 0.07
N TYR A 52 10.05 23.08 -0.69
CA TYR A 52 10.64 22.68 -1.96
C TYR A 52 9.78 23.03 -3.18
N MET A 53 8.63 23.69 -3.00
CA MET A 53 7.73 24.06 -4.08
C MET A 53 8.42 24.87 -5.19
N GLY A 54 9.29 25.83 -4.83
CA GLY A 54 10.00 26.64 -5.82
C GLY A 54 10.92 25.80 -6.74
N LYS A 55 11.58 24.78 -6.17
CA LYS A 55 12.39 23.82 -6.95
C LYS A 55 11.53 22.89 -7.80
N ALA A 56 10.40 22.45 -7.25
CA ALA A 56 9.45 21.60 -7.95
C ALA A 56 8.78 22.31 -9.14
N LEU A 57 8.46 23.60 -9.03
CA LEU A 57 7.92 24.39 -10.14
C LEU A 57 8.94 24.50 -11.30
N LYS A 58 10.23 24.67 -10.98
CA LYS A 58 11.30 24.74 -11.99
C LYS A 58 11.54 23.40 -12.69
N THR A 59 11.62 22.32 -11.92
CA THR A 59 11.91 20.96 -12.43
C THR A 59 10.65 20.22 -12.89
N LYS A 60 9.48 20.80 -12.64
CA LYS A 60 8.14 20.23 -12.83
C LYS A 60 7.94 18.88 -12.11
N ARG A 61 8.80 18.52 -11.15
CA ARG A 61 8.80 17.22 -10.45
C ARG A 61 9.32 17.35 -9.02
N PHE A 62 8.75 16.56 -8.12
CA PHE A 62 9.38 16.27 -6.82
C PHE A 62 10.28 15.04 -6.97
N SER A 63 11.56 15.20 -6.68
CA SER A 63 12.50 14.07 -6.62
C SER A 63 12.27 13.24 -5.36
N PRO A 64 12.46 11.91 -5.37
CA PRO A 64 12.35 11.08 -4.16
C PRO A 64 13.23 11.56 -3.00
N HIS A 65 14.36 12.21 -3.30
CA HIS A 65 15.28 12.77 -2.31
C HIS A 65 14.75 14.02 -1.59
N ILE A 66 13.69 14.64 -2.11
CA ILE A 66 13.06 15.81 -1.49
C ILE A 66 12.07 15.39 -0.38
N ARG A 67 11.57 14.16 -0.43
CA ARG A 67 10.66 13.60 0.58
C ARG A 67 11.35 13.56 1.94
N SER A 68 10.67 14.06 2.97
CA SER A 68 11.18 13.95 4.34
C SER A 68 10.98 12.53 4.87
N ARG A 69 11.57 12.24 6.05
CA ARG A 69 11.29 10.99 6.78
C ARG A 69 9.81 10.82 7.17
N TYR A 70 9.05 11.91 7.22
CA TYR A 70 7.64 11.90 7.56
C TYR A 70 6.74 11.54 6.37
N HIS A 71 7.33 11.35 5.20
CA HIS A 71 6.68 10.90 3.97
C HIS A 71 6.98 9.42 3.67
N GLU A 72 7.61 8.72 4.61
CA GLU A 72 8.03 7.31 4.49
C GLU A 72 7.53 6.51 5.71
N LEU A 73 7.82 5.20 5.86
CA LEU A 73 7.24 4.37 6.93
C LEU A 73 7.55 4.88 8.35
N PHE A 74 8.63 5.65 8.52
CA PHE A 74 8.88 6.36 9.78
C PHE A 74 7.76 7.35 10.12
N GLY A 75 7.33 8.17 9.16
CA GLY A 75 6.17 9.05 9.31
C GLY A 75 4.88 8.29 9.54
N PHE A 76 4.70 7.14 8.87
CA PHE A 76 3.55 6.28 9.10
C PHE A 76 3.47 5.80 10.55
N ILE A 77 4.59 5.41 11.18
CA ILE A 77 4.61 5.07 12.60
C ILE A 77 4.16 6.25 13.46
N VAL A 78 4.69 7.46 13.20
CA VAL A 78 4.37 8.66 13.97
C VAL A 78 2.88 9.02 13.85
N PHE A 79 2.40 9.22 12.63
CA PHE A 79 1.02 9.64 12.39
C PHE A 79 0.00 8.54 12.68
N GLY A 80 0.35 7.28 12.42
CA GLY A 80 -0.46 6.12 12.78
C GLY A 80 -0.58 5.94 14.30
N SER A 81 0.48 6.23 15.07
CA SER A 81 0.41 6.23 16.54
C SER A 81 -0.48 7.36 17.07
N ILE A 82 -0.40 8.56 16.48
CA ILE A 82 -1.30 9.68 16.82
C ILE A 82 -2.75 9.28 16.54
N SER A 83 -3.01 8.71 15.36
CA SER A 83 -4.33 8.21 14.98
C SER A 83 -4.86 7.15 15.96
N LEU A 84 -4.02 6.19 16.36
CA LEU A 84 -4.37 5.17 17.35
C LEU A 84 -4.72 5.78 18.70
N LEU A 85 -3.96 6.77 19.18
CA LEU A 85 -4.24 7.45 20.45
C LEU A 85 -5.57 8.23 20.38
N ILE A 86 -5.84 8.94 19.28
CA ILE A 86 -7.13 9.62 19.06
C ILE A 86 -8.26 8.57 19.06
N TYR A 87 -8.07 7.45 18.35
CA TYR A 87 -9.06 6.37 18.25
C TYR A 87 -9.40 5.76 19.62
N MET A 88 -8.39 5.52 20.46
CA MET A 88 -8.55 4.84 21.76
C MET A 88 -9.05 5.78 22.87
N ILE A 89 -8.64 7.06 22.87
CA ILE A 89 -8.81 7.95 24.03
C ILE A 89 -9.81 9.08 23.75
N ILE A 90 -9.83 9.63 22.53
CA ILE A 90 -10.57 10.86 22.22
C ILE A 90 -11.89 10.54 21.53
N ASP A 91 -11.81 9.97 20.32
CA ASP A 91 -12.98 9.67 19.51
C ASP A 91 -12.62 8.66 18.42
N LYS A 92 -13.35 7.53 18.39
CA LYS A 92 -13.14 6.45 17.42
C LYS A 92 -13.29 6.92 15.97
N GLY A 93 -14.26 7.79 15.69
CA GLY A 93 -14.51 8.32 14.35
C GLY A 93 -13.36 9.19 13.87
N LEU A 94 -12.96 10.18 14.67
CA LEU A 94 -11.81 11.05 14.35
C LEU A 94 -10.53 10.24 14.13
N GLY A 95 -10.22 9.31 15.04
CA GLY A 95 -9.01 8.48 14.96
C GLY A 95 -8.99 7.63 13.70
N LEU A 96 -10.11 6.95 13.40
CA LEU A 96 -10.27 6.13 12.20
C LEU A 96 -10.21 6.95 10.91
N GLY A 97 -10.90 8.10 10.85
CA GLY A 97 -10.84 9.00 9.71
C GLY A 97 -9.40 9.44 9.42
N PHE A 98 -8.71 9.93 10.46
CA PHE A 98 -7.30 10.32 10.34
C PHE A 98 -6.42 9.15 9.87
N TYR A 99 -6.64 7.94 10.40
CA TYR A 99 -5.92 6.73 9.99
C TYR A 99 -6.08 6.43 8.51
N ILE A 100 -7.33 6.46 8.03
CA ILE A 100 -7.66 6.19 6.63
C ILE A 100 -6.93 7.19 5.74
N GLY A 101 -7.02 8.48 6.05
CA GLY A 101 -6.36 9.55 5.27
C GLY A 101 -4.84 9.37 5.16
N ILE A 102 -4.17 9.04 6.28
CA ILE A 102 -2.73 8.75 6.29
C ILE A 102 -2.44 7.53 5.43
N THR A 103 -3.15 6.42 5.64
CA THR A 103 -2.88 5.14 4.99
C THR A 103 -3.09 5.22 3.48
N THR A 104 -4.18 5.84 3.02
CA THR A 104 -4.44 6.05 1.59
C THR A 104 -3.44 7.01 0.95
N HIS A 105 -2.95 8.01 1.68
CA HIS A 105 -1.87 8.87 1.20
C HIS A 105 -0.62 8.05 0.88
N TYR A 106 -0.09 7.35 1.88
CA TYR A 106 1.09 6.49 1.74
C TYR A 106 0.93 5.44 0.63
N LEU A 107 -0.22 4.79 0.59
CA LEU A 107 -0.53 3.77 -0.40
C LEU A 107 -0.51 4.33 -1.83
N LEU A 108 -1.25 5.42 -2.07
CA LEU A 108 -1.34 6.00 -3.42
C LEU A 108 0.04 6.44 -3.90
N ASP A 109 0.82 7.03 -3.02
CA ASP A 109 2.17 7.45 -3.32
C ASP A 109 3.10 6.29 -3.60
N THR A 110 3.01 5.21 -2.82
CA THR A 110 3.82 4.00 -3.01
C THR A 110 3.48 3.28 -4.32
N LEU A 111 2.20 3.23 -4.70
CA LEU A 111 1.77 2.64 -5.96
C LEU A 111 2.18 3.48 -7.18
N THR A 112 2.17 4.80 -7.06
CA THR A 112 2.28 5.69 -8.22
C THR A 112 3.61 6.42 -8.33
N ARG A 113 4.43 6.43 -7.29
CA ARG A 113 5.69 7.18 -7.20
C ARG A 113 6.82 6.34 -6.62
N PRO A 114 8.08 6.71 -6.94
CA PRO A 114 9.22 6.15 -6.22
C PRO A 114 9.26 6.66 -4.77
N THR A 115 9.39 5.75 -3.82
CA THR A 115 9.44 6.00 -2.37
C THR A 115 10.73 5.48 -1.77
N ARG A 116 11.09 5.91 -0.56
CA ARG A 116 12.21 5.37 0.22
C ARG A 116 11.67 4.89 1.56
N PRO A 117 11.00 3.72 1.59
CA PRO A 117 10.12 3.33 2.70
C PRO A 117 10.80 3.38 4.07
N PHE A 118 12.11 3.17 4.15
CA PHE A 118 12.86 3.16 5.40
C PHE A 118 13.82 4.34 5.61
N PHE A 119 13.67 5.45 4.87
CA PHE A 119 14.43 6.67 5.13
C PHE A 119 14.10 7.21 6.55
N PRO A 120 15.09 7.66 7.35
CA PRO A 120 16.49 7.94 7.01
C PRO A 120 17.47 6.78 7.25
N TYR A 121 16.98 5.59 7.59
CA TYR A 121 17.84 4.43 7.89
C TYR A 121 18.32 3.72 6.63
N ASN A 122 17.57 3.84 5.54
CA ASN A 122 17.95 3.30 4.24
C ASN A 122 17.39 4.17 3.10
N ASP A 123 18.24 4.53 2.15
CA ASP A 123 17.91 5.36 0.98
C ASP A 123 17.51 4.56 -0.27
N THR A 124 17.33 3.24 -0.15
CA THR A 124 16.89 2.41 -1.27
C THR A 124 15.53 2.89 -1.74
N ILE A 125 15.47 3.25 -3.02
CA ILE A 125 14.23 3.66 -3.66
C ILE A 125 13.48 2.41 -4.11
N MET A 126 12.21 2.36 -3.74
CA MET A 126 11.25 1.37 -4.18
C MET A 126 10.35 2.01 -5.24
N PHE A 127 10.07 1.28 -6.31
CA PHE A 127 9.12 1.69 -7.33
C PHE A 127 8.54 0.46 -8.03
N TYR A 128 7.22 0.33 -8.03
CA TYR A 128 6.57 -0.87 -8.58
C TYR A 128 6.33 -0.83 -10.09
N GLY A 129 6.73 0.25 -10.78
CA GLY A 129 6.55 0.33 -12.22
C GLY A 129 5.11 0.43 -12.68
N LEU A 130 4.17 0.87 -11.82
CA LEU A 130 2.76 1.02 -12.20
C LEU A 130 2.45 2.36 -12.86
N ALA A 131 3.33 3.35 -12.68
CA ALA A 131 3.21 4.70 -13.24
C ALA A 131 4.33 4.99 -14.25
N PRO A 132 4.09 5.82 -15.29
CA PRO A 132 5.14 6.19 -16.24
C PRO A 132 6.15 7.17 -15.62
N ARG A 133 7.45 6.99 -15.90
CA ARG A 133 8.51 7.82 -15.27
C ARG A 133 9.31 8.69 -16.24
N LYS A 134 9.56 8.21 -17.46
CA LYS A 134 10.41 8.91 -18.44
C LYS A 134 9.80 10.27 -18.80
N ASN A 135 8.55 10.29 -19.26
CA ASN A 135 7.89 11.49 -19.75
C ASN A 135 6.95 12.12 -18.71
N LEU A 136 7.10 13.43 -18.49
CA LEU A 136 6.24 14.18 -17.56
C LEU A 136 4.80 14.22 -18.06
N LYS A 137 4.62 14.31 -19.39
CA LYS A 137 3.31 14.32 -20.02
C LYS A 137 2.54 13.02 -19.74
N ASP A 138 3.22 11.88 -19.87
CA ASP A 138 2.61 10.57 -19.58
C ASP A 138 2.25 10.44 -18.11
N LEU A 139 3.10 10.97 -17.21
CA LEU A 139 2.80 11.01 -15.77
C LEU A 139 1.59 11.89 -15.45
N ALA A 140 1.48 13.05 -16.08
CA ALA A 140 0.33 13.94 -15.91
C ALA A 140 -0.98 13.29 -16.41
N TYR A 141 -0.93 12.57 -17.54
CA TYR A 141 -2.10 11.81 -18.01
C TYR A 141 -2.46 10.66 -17.08
N PHE A 142 -1.47 9.95 -16.55
CA PHE A 142 -1.69 8.91 -15.56
C PHE A 142 -2.36 9.48 -14.30
N ASP A 143 -1.85 10.59 -13.78
CA ASP A 143 -2.43 11.27 -12.62
C ASP A 143 -3.87 11.73 -12.88
N LEU A 144 -4.11 12.38 -14.02
CA LEU A 144 -5.46 12.79 -14.43
C LEU A 144 -6.41 11.59 -14.49
N TYR A 145 -5.94 10.48 -15.05
CA TYR A 145 -6.72 9.27 -15.20
C TYR A 145 -7.10 8.66 -13.83
N VAL A 146 -6.14 8.57 -12.91
CA VAL A 146 -6.39 8.13 -11.53
C VAL A 146 -7.40 9.04 -10.84
N THR A 147 -7.23 10.37 -10.95
CA THR A 147 -8.16 11.34 -10.35
C THR A 147 -9.57 11.22 -10.92
N LEU A 148 -9.72 11.10 -12.24
CA LEU A 148 -11.02 10.93 -12.89
C LEU A 148 -11.68 9.62 -12.48
N THR A 149 -10.93 8.52 -12.41
CA THR A 149 -11.45 7.23 -11.96
C THR A 149 -11.99 7.32 -10.53
N LEU A 150 -11.21 7.91 -9.62
CA LEU A 150 -11.65 8.13 -8.24
C LEU A 150 -12.85 9.07 -8.17
N ALA A 151 -12.87 10.15 -8.97
CA ALA A 151 -14.00 11.08 -9.01
C ALA A 151 -15.29 10.38 -9.48
N ILE A 152 -15.23 9.54 -10.51
CA ILE A 152 -16.38 8.75 -10.98
C ILE A 152 -16.87 7.79 -9.89
N ILE A 153 -15.96 7.09 -9.20
CA ILE A 153 -16.29 6.20 -8.08
C ILE A 153 -16.95 7.00 -6.96
N TYR A 154 -16.40 8.16 -6.61
CA TYR A 154 -16.96 9.03 -5.58
C TYR A 154 -18.37 9.51 -5.94
N LEU A 155 -18.57 10.00 -7.17
CA LEU A 155 -19.89 10.41 -7.68
C LEU A 155 -20.89 9.25 -7.65
N TYR A 156 -20.48 8.06 -8.06
CA TYR A 156 -21.30 6.86 -7.98
C TYR A 156 -21.76 6.60 -6.53
N ILE A 157 -20.82 6.61 -5.60
CA ILE A 157 -21.05 6.36 -4.18
C ILE A 157 -22.04 7.37 -3.55
N ILE A 158 -21.97 8.65 -3.91
CA ILE A 158 -22.85 9.69 -3.35
C ILE A 158 -24.25 9.75 -4.00
N GLY A 159 -24.61 8.78 -4.85
CA GLY A 159 -25.99 8.63 -5.35
C GLY A 159 -26.18 8.84 -6.84
N TYR A 160 -25.11 9.04 -7.63
CA TYR A 160 -25.21 9.00 -9.10
C TYR A 160 -25.16 7.54 -9.59
N ASN A 161 -26.20 6.76 -9.27
CA ASN A 161 -26.33 5.32 -9.56
C ASN A 161 -26.16 4.95 -11.05
N PHE A 162 -26.22 5.91 -11.97
CA PHE A 162 -26.04 5.71 -13.41
C PHE A 162 -24.58 5.41 -13.82
N LEU A 163 -23.59 5.58 -12.93
CA LEU A 163 -22.17 5.49 -13.30
C LEU A 163 -21.53 4.10 -13.10
N LEU A 164 -22.23 3.10 -12.54
CA LEU A 164 -21.66 1.77 -12.29
C LEU A 164 -21.07 1.08 -13.55
N PRO A 165 -21.75 1.09 -14.71
CA PRO A 165 -21.22 0.47 -15.93
C PRO A 165 -19.93 1.12 -16.42
N LEU A 166 -19.61 2.34 -15.98
CA LEU A 166 -18.38 3.05 -16.34
C LEU A 166 -17.22 2.70 -15.40
N THR A 167 -17.47 2.31 -14.14
CA THR A 167 -16.39 2.01 -13.18
C THR A 167 -15.55 0.80 -13.57
N ILE A 168 -16.18 -0.30 -14.02
CA ILE A 168 -15.49 -1.54 -14.38
C ILE A 168 -14.55 -1.33 -15.60
N PRO A 169 -14.99 -0.73 -16.73
CA PRO A 169 -14.10 -0.40 -17.84
C PRO A 169 -12.92 0.47 -17.43
N PHE A 170 -13.11 1.42 -16.51
CA PHE A 170 -12.01 2.25 -16.01
C PHE A 170 -11.04 1.45 -15.12
N ILE A 171 -11.50 0.56 -14.26
CA ILE A 171 -10.58 -0.32 -13.49
C ILE A 171 -9.79 -1.22 -14.45
N ILE A 172 -10.46 -1.81 -15.45
CA ILE A 172 -9.79 -2.66 -16.45
C ILE A 172 -8.78 -1.85 -17.26
N LEU A 173 -9.14 -0.65 -17.70
CA LEU A 173 -8.26 0.22 -18.47
C LEU A 173 -7.08 0.74 -17.61
N PHE A 174 -7.29 0.99 -16.32
CA PHE A 174 -6.23 1.30 -15.36
C PHE A 174 -5.22 0.15 -15.29
N LEU A 175 -5.70 -1.07 -15.07
CA LEU A 175 -4.85 -2.26 -14.99
C LEU A 175 -4.13 -2.52 -16.31
N TYR A 176 -4.83 -2.41 -17.44
CA TYR A 176 -4.25 -2.54 -18.77
C TYR A 176 -3.14 -1.52 -19.00
N TYR A 177 -3.39 -0.24 -18.71
CA TYR A 177 -2.39 0.82 -18.89
C TYR A 177 -1.17 0.59 -18.00
N SER A 178 -1.40 0.25 -16.73
CA SER A 178 -0.35 0.01 -15.73
C SER A 178 0.52 -1.21 -16.08
N ILE A 179 -0.09 -2.28 -16.60
CA ILE A 179 0.62 -3.52 -16.95
C ILE A 179 1.32 -3.38 -18.31
N VAL A 180 0.59 -2.97 -19.36
CA VAL A 180 1.07 -3.06 -20.75
C VAL A 180 1.99 -1.90 -21.11
N LYS A 181 1.68 -0.67 -20.66
CA LYS A 181 2.40 0.52 -21.12
C LYS A 181 3.66 0.81 -20.30
N ALA A 182 3.71 0.35 -19.05
CA ALA A 182 4.88 0.55 -18.20
C ALA A 182 6.06 -0.40 -18.54
N ASP A 183 5.79 -1.55 -19.18
CA ASP A 183 6.81 -2.58 -19.49
C ASP A 183 7.92 -2.11 -20.44
N LYS A 184 7.63 -1.23 -21.40
CA LYS A 184 8.63 -0.80 -22.40
C LYS A 184 9.68 0.18 -21.88
N VAL A 185 9.58 0.61 -20.61
CA VAL A 185 10.25 1.81 -20.12
C VAL A 185 11.29 1.50 -19.03
N GLU A 186 11.16 0.40 -18.30
CA GLU A 186 11.95 0.12 -17.10
C GLU A 186 13.34 -0.48 -17.33
N ASP A 187 13.50 -1.42 -18.28
CA ASP A 187 14.76 -2.15 -18.49
C ASP A 187 15.97 -1.23 -18.82
N GLU A 188 15.72 -0.05 -19.37
CA GLU A 188 16.77 0.94 -19.70
C GLU A 188 17.07 1.91 -18.54
N ALA A 189 16.06 2.31 -17.76
CA ALA A 189 16.24 3.33 -16.72
C ALA A 189 16.82 2.75 -15.41
N GLU A 190 16.67 1.45 -15.18
CA GLU A 190 17.18 0.78 -13.99
C GLU A 190 18.71 0.62 -14.02
N ASN A 191 19.31 0.56 -15.21
CA ASN A 191 20.75 0.34 -15.36
C ASN A 191 21.62 1.59 -15.11
N GLU A 192 21.09 2.80 -15.32
CA GLU A 192 21.88 4.05 -15.21
C GLU A 192 21.72 4.81 -13.89
N LEU A 193 20.52 4.82 -13.29
CA LEU A 193 20.25 5.65 -12.10
C LEU A 193 20.32 4.89 -10.76
N TYR A 194 20.40 3.56 -10.78
CA TYR A 194 20.18 2.69 -9.61
C TYR A 194 21.32 1.71 -9.32
N ARG A 195 22.58 2.17 -9.42
CA ARG A 195 23.66 1.55 -8.66
C ARG A 195 23.87 2.32 -7.35
N PRO A 196 23.02 2.15 -6.31
CA PRO A 196 23.47 2.55 -4.99
C PRO A 196 24.73 1.75 -4.68
N GLN A 197 25.75 2.42 -4.15
CA GLN A 197 26.90 1.80 -3.51
C GLN A 197 26.41 1.06 -2.25
N LEU A 198 25.71 -0.06 -2.46
CA LEU A 198 25.37 -0.98 -1.39
C LEU A 198 26.66 -1.70 -1.03
N ASN A 199 27.44 -1.06 -0.16
CA ASN A 199 28.69 -1.56 0.41
C ASN A 199 28.47 -2.94 1.05
N GLY A 200 28.52 -4.02 0.26
CA GLY A 200 28.54 -5.41 0.72
C GLY A 200 27.37 -5.86 1.62
N LYS A 201 26.31 -5.07 1.82
CA LYS A 201 25.22 -5.41 2.75
C LYS A 201 24.37 -6.53 2.16
N THR A 202 24.43 -7.70 2.81
CA THR A 202 23.60 -8.86 2.51
C THR A 202 22.23 -8.75 3.18
N GLU A 203 21.27 -9.53 2.69
CA GLU A 203 19.99 -9.74 3.37
C GLU A 203 20.20 -10.21 4.82
N PRO A 204 19.38 -9.77 5.80
CA PRO A 204 19.44 -10.27 7.16
C PRO A 204 19.24 -11.81 7.22
N ARG A 205 19.91 -12.46 8.18
CA ARG A 205 19.79 -13.92 8.35
C ARG A 205 18.36 -14.28 8.78
N ARG A 206 17.69 -15.14 8.00
CA ARG A 206 16.36 -15.68 8.31
C ARG A 206 16.47 -16.84 9.32
N LEU A 207 15.41 -17.05 10.09
CA LEU A 207 15.25 -18.24 10.94
C LEU A 207 15.12 -19.51 10.09
N GLU A 208 15.62 -20.65 10.58
CA GLU A 208 15.65 -21.92 9.84
C GLU A 208 14.26 -22.37 9.36
N ILE A 209 13.23 -22.24 10.20
CA ILE A 209 11.85 -22.60 9.85
C ILE A 209 11.36 -21.81 8.63
N ALA A 210 11.70 -20.52 8.55
CA ALA A 210 11.33 -19.69 7.40
C ALA A 210 12.07 -20.11 6.12
N VAL A 211 13.29 -20.67 6.25
CA VAL A 211 14.03 -21.24 5.11
C VAL A 211 13.33 -22.49 4.59
N TYR A 212 12.89 -23.40 5.45
CA TYR A 212 12.16 -24.60 5.04
C TYR A 212 10.82 -24.26 4.36
N GLY A 213 10.03 -23.36 4.96
CA GLY A 213 8.78 -22.90 4.36
C GLY A 213 9.00 -22.31 2.96
N LYS A 214 10.07 -21.52 2.80
CA LYS A 214 10.46 -20.98 1.50
C LYS A 214 10.73 -22.09 0.49
N ILE A 215 11.54 -23.10 0.82
CA ILE A 215 11.88 -24.23 -0.08
C ILE A 215 10.62 -24.95 -0.58
N ILE A 216 9.66 -25.20 0.31
CA ILE A 216 8.38 -25.85 -0.05
C ILE A 216 7.60 -24.98 -1.03
N LEU A 217 7.46 -23.68 -0.73
CA LEU A 217 6.79 -22.72 -1.62
C LEU A 217 7.48 -22.65 -2.99
N GLU A 218 8.82 -22.65 -3.04
CA GLU A 218 9.54 -22.64 -4.31
C GLU A 218 9.19 -23.87 -5.16
N LYS A 219 9.14 -25.06 -4.54
CA LYS A 219 8.83 -26.30 -5.24
C LYS A 219 7.42 -26.30 -5.81
N ILE A 220 6.44 -25.82 -5.03
CA ILE A 220 5.03 -25.75 -5.43
C ILE A 220 4.83 -24.72 -6.55
N PHE A 221 5.40 -23.53 -6.41
CA PHE A 221 5.11 -22.39 -7.28
C PHE A 221 6.09 -22.20 -8.45
N ARG A 222 7.13 -23.03 -8.58
CA ARG A 222 8.16 -22.88 -9.63
C ARG A 222 7.59 -22.76 -11.04
N GLY A 223 6.60 -23.59 -11.38
CA GLY A 223 5.99 -23.58 -12.72
C GLY A 223 5.26 -22.27 -13.03
N ILE A 224 4.55 -21.71 -12.04
CA ILE A 224 3.85 -20.43 -12.16
C ILE A 224 4.88 -19.28 -12.22
N ALA A 225 5.86 -19.29 -11.32
CA ALA A 225 6.93 -18.29 -11.29
C ALA A 225 7.74 -18.25 -12.60
N PHE A 226 7.97 -19.40 -13.24
CA PHE A 226 8.62 -19.45 -14.56
C PHE A 226 7.77 -18.79 -15.65
N LYS A 227 6.45 -18.98 -15.66
CA LYS A 227 5.56 -18.28 -16.61
C LYS A 227 5.54 -16.77 -16.35
N LEU A 228 5.58 -16.38 -15.09
CA LEU A 228 5.59 -14.98 -14.66
C LEU A 228 6.98 -14.33 -14.76
N SER A 229 8.04 -15.07 -15.10
CA SER A 229 9.41 -14.51 -15.17
C SER A 229 9.59 -13.43 -16.23
N LYS A 230 8.61 -13.28 -17.14
CA LYS A 230 8.54 -12.18 -18.11
C LYS A 230 8.16 -10.84 -17.46
N ILE A 231 7.43 -10.86 -16.35
CA ILE A 231 7.01 -9.66 -15.61
C ILE A 231 8.09 -9.29 -14.60
N HIS A 232 8.32 -7.99 -14.39
CA HIS A 232 9.25 -7.53 -13.36
C HIS A 232 8.72 -7.89 -11.95
N PRO A 233 9.55 -8.42 -11.04
CA PRO A 233 9.10 -8.82 -9.70
C PRO A 233 8.44 -7.66 -8.93
N ASP A 234 8.98 -6.44 -8.99
CA ASP A 234 8.40 -5.29 -8.31
C ASP A 234 6.96 -4.98 -8.78
N LYS A 235 6.60 -5.31 -10.03
CA LYS A 235 5.21 -5.17 -10.50
C LYS A 235 4.28 -6.18 -9.85
N ILE A 236 4.78 -7.39 -9.59
CA ILE A 236 4.04 -8.43 -8.87
C ILE A 236 3.76 -7.94 -7.44
N SER A 237 4.77 -7.38 -6.76
CA SER A 237 4.62 -6.74 -5.45
C SER A 237 3.61 -5.58 -5.49
N GLY A 238 3.67 -4.72 -6.51
CA GLY A 238 2.73 -3.63 -6.72
C GLY A 238 1.29 -4.09 -6.95
N ILE A 239 1.08 -5.15 -7.74
CA ILE A 239 -0.23 -5.78 -7.95
C ILE A 239 -0.74 -6.38 -6.63
N SER A 240 0.12 -7.07 -5.88
CA SER A 240 -0.21 -7.61 -4.56
C SER A 240 -0.69 -6.50 -3.61
N LEU A 241 0.04 -5.38 -3.55
CA LEU A 241 -0.34 -4.22 -2.75
C LEU A 241 -1.67 -3.61 -3.21
N PHE A 242 -1.87 -3.44 -4.53
CA PHE A 242 -3.12 -2.94 -5.08
C PHE A 242 -4.31 -3.84 -4.70
N LEU A 243 -4.16 -5.17 -4.79
CA LEU A 243 -5.20 -6.11 -4.41
C LEU A 243 -5.53 -6.03 -2.91
N SER A 244 -4.57 -5.71 -2.05
CA SER A 244 -4.82 -5.60 -0.61
C SER A 244 -5.82 -4.50 -0.23
N ILE A 245 -6.10 -3.53 -1.11
CA ILE A 245 -7.13 -2.49 -0.93
C ILE A 245 -8.54 -3.09 -0.81
N PHE A 246 -8.81 -4.18 -1.51
CA PHE A 246 -10.15 -4.78 -1.52
C PHE A 246 -10.42 -5.68 -0.31
N ILE A 247 -9.39 -6.09 0.43
CA ILE A 247 -9.53 -6.91 1.64
C ILE A 247 -10.38 -6.20 2.72
N PRO A 248 -10.03 -4.98 3.17
CA PRO A 248 -10.85 -4.29 4.16
C PRO A 248 -12.26 -4.02 3.64
N ILE A 249 -12.41 -3.71 2.35
CA ILE A 249 -13.72 -3.50 1.71
C ILE A 249 -14.60 -4.76 1.85
N PHE A 250 -14.10 -5.93 1.48
CA PHE A 250 -14.86 -7.17 1.61
C PHE A 250 -15.21 -7.51 3.06
N LEU A 251 -14.31 -7.25 4.01
CA LEU A 251 -14.58 -7.47 5.43
C LEU A 251 -15.67 -6.54 5.98
N ILE A 252 -15.65 -5.26 5.60
CA ILE A 252 -16.67 -4.28 5.98
C ILE A 252 -18.06 -4.71 5.49
N TYR A 253 -18.15 -5.23 4.26
CA TYR A 253 -19.40 -5.77 3.69
C TYR A 253 -19.70 -7.21 4.10
N ARG A 254 -18.99 -7.77 5.10
CA ARG A 254 -19.18 -9.13 5.62
C ARG A 254 -18.96 -10.25 4.60
N TYR A 255 -18.24 -9.99 3.52
CA TYR A 255 -17.81 -11.00 2.55
C TYR A 255 -16.52 -11.71 2.99
N THR A 256 -16.54 -12.32 4.18
CA THR A 256 -15.37 -12.90 4.84
C THR A 256 -14.66 -13.95 3.98
N ILE A 257 -15.40 -14.81 3.28
CA ILE A 257 -14.82 -15.84 2.40
C ILE A 257 -14.03 -15.20 1.24
N LEU A 258 -14.57 -14.15 0.61
CA LEU A 258 -13.87 -13.42 -0.46
C LEU A 258 -12.62 -12.73 0.07
N ALA A 259 -12.70 -12.14 1.27
CA ALA A 259 -11.53 -11.55 1.93
C ALA A 259 -10.44 -12.59 2.23
N ILE A 260 -10.80 -13.80 2.67
CA ILE A 260 -9.86 -14.91 2.90
C ILE A 260 -9.19 -15.34 1.60
N ILE A 261 -9.96 -15.56 0.53
CA ILE A 261 -9.43 -15.94 -0.79
C ILE A 261 -8.47 -14.87 -1.30
N LEU A 262 -8.86 -13.60 -1.19
CA LEU A 262 -8.06 -12.48 -1.65
C LEU A 262 -6.77 -12.29 -0.83
N LEU A 263 -6.85 -12.38 0.50
CA LEU A 263 -5.68 -12.31 1.38
C LEU A 263 -4.73 -13.48 1.10
N PHE A 264 -5.24 -14.68 0.87
CA PHE A 264 -4.44 -15.83 0.45
C PHE A 264 -3.76 -15.59 -0.90
N LEU A 265 -4.47 -15.02 -1.88
CA LEU A 265 -3.91 -14.65 -3.18
C LEU A 265 -2.80 -13.60 -3.04
N VAL A 266 -3.01 -12.56 -2.23
CA VAL A 266 -1.99 -11.52 -1.92
C VAL A 266 -0.73 -12.17 -1.36
N LEU A 267 -0.86 -13.10 -0.41
CA LEU A 267 0.28 -13.87 0.15
C LEU A 267 1.00 -14.75 -0.89
N ILE A 268 0.28 -15.29 -1.88
CA ILE A 268 0.90 -16.05 -2.97
C ILE A 268 1.69 -15.12 -3.90
N LEU A 269 1.13 -13.97 -4.28
CA LEU A 269 1.80 -13.01 -5.15
C LEU A 269 3.09 -12.46 -4.52
N ASP A 270 3.04 -12.21 -3.22
CA ASP A 270 4.17 -11.84 -2.38
C ASP A 270 5.27 -12.92 -2.40
N ALA A 271 4.92 -14.20 -2.23
CA ALA A 271 5.91 -15.28 -2.36
C ALA A 271 6.47 -15.42 -3.79
N LEU A 272 5.66 -15.11 -4.80
CA LEU A 272 6.01 -15.22 -6.21
C LEU A 272 7.00 -14.16 -6.67
N ASP A 273 6.95 -12.92 -6.16
CA ASP A 273 7.86 -11.86 -6.59
C ASP A 273 9.33 -12.25 -6.37
N GLY A 274 9.65 -12.84 -5.21
CA GLY A 274 10.98 -13.27 -4.87
C GLY A 274 11.41 -14.48 -5.70
N LEU A 275 10.48 -15.38 -6.02
CA LEU A 275 10.74 -16.53 -6.89
C LEU A 275 11.06 -16.09 -8.33
N VAL A 276 10.25 -15.19 -8.87
CA VAL A 276 10.44 -14.56 -10.18
C VAL A 276 11.80 -13.86 -10.22
N ALA A 277 12.14 -13.08 -9.19
CA ALA A 277 13.45 -12.43 -9.11
C ALA A 277 14.61 -13.43 -9.17
N ARG A 278 14.51 -14.56 -8.45
CA ARG A 278 15.53 -15.63 -8.47
C ARG A 278 15.64 -16.32 -9.83
N ILE A 279 14.52 -16.61 -10.48
CA ILE A 279 14.51 -17.22 -11.83
C ILE A 279 15.13 -16.29 -12.86
N ARG A 280 14.91 -14.97 -12.73
CA ARG A 280 15.55 -13.93 -13.57
C ARG A 280 17.04 -13.72 -13.26
N GLY A 281 17.63 -14.45 -12.31
CA GLY A 281 19.02 -14.31 -11.91
C GLY A 281 19.32 -13.02 -11.15
N LEU A 282 18.29 -12.30 -10.66
CA LEU A 282 18.50 -11.14 -9.81
C LEU A 282 19.10 -11.61 -8.49
N LYS A 283 20.28 -11.07 -8.14
CA LYS A 283 20.99 -11.46 -6.92
C LYS A 283 20.14 -11.12 -5.69
N ARG A 284 20.16 -12.00 -4.69
CA ARG A 284 19.63 -11.67 -3.35
C ARG A 284 20.37 -10.45 -2.84
N GLY A 285 19.67 -9.33 -2.76
CA GLY A 285 20.22 -8.06 -2.37
C GLY A 285 19.28 -7.34 -1.43
N ILE A 286 19.86 -6.43 -0.65
CA ILE A 286 19.12 -5.58 0.27
C ILE A 286 18.02 -4.76 -0.44
N LYS A 287 18.18 -4.42 -1.73
CA LYS A 287 17.13 -3.75 -2.52
C LYS A 287 15.85 -4.59 -2.57
N GLY A 288 15.93 -5.83 -3.05
CA GLY A 288 14.77 -6.71 -3.16
C GLY A 288 14.13 -6.98 -1.80
N TRP A 289 14.93 -7.13 -0.75
CA TRP A 289 14.41 -7.28 0.61
C TRP A 289 13.68 -6.03 1.13
N ILE A 290 14.14 -4.82 0.78
CA ILE A 290 13.47 -3.57 1.15
C ILE A 290 12.16 -3.40 0.41
N VAL A 291 12.09 -3.79 -0.87
CA VAL A 291 10.85 -3.77 -1.65
C VAL A 291 9.83 -4.70 -0.99
N ASP A 292 10.18 -5.97 -0.81
CA ASP A 292 9.39 -7.01 -0.11
C ASP A 292 8.87 -6.50 1.25
N LEU A 293 9.79 -6.03 2.11
CA LEU A 293 9.45 -5.54 3.44
C LEU A 293 8.58 -4.27 3.42
N GLY A 294 8.81 -3.36 2.47
CA GLY A 294 8.00 -2.15 2.31
C GLY A 294 6.58 -2.50 1.87
N THR A 295 6.45 -3.36 0.86
CA THR A 295 5.17 -3.86 0.35
C THR A 295 4.36 -4.52 1.47
N ASP A 296 5.00 -5.36 2.29
CA ASP A 296 4.37 -5.98 3.45
C ASP A 296 3.76 -4.97 4.41
N ARG A 297 4.55 -3.98 4.84
CA ARG A 297 4.11 -3.00 5.84
C ARG A 297 2.98 -2.13 5.31
N PHE A 298 3.03 -1.72 4.04
CA PHE A 298 1.93 -0.98 3.42
C PHE A 298 0.66 -1.84 3.29
N SER A 299 0.80 -3.11 2.91
CA SER A 299 -0.33 -4.05 2.82
C SER A 299 -0.99 -4.26 4.20
N GLU A 300 -0.19 -4.46 5.25
CA GLU A 300 -0.66 -4.59 6.63
C GLU A 300 -1.36 -3.32 7.14
N ALA A 301 -0.87 -2.13 6.76
CA ALA A 301 -1.51 -0.85 7.08
C ALA A 301 -2.91 -0.73 6.47
N ILE A 302 -3.08 -1.16 5.23
CA ILE A 302 -4.38 -1.12 4.54
C ILE A 302 -5.34 -2.11 5.15
N ILE A 303 -4.89 -3.35 5.40
CA ILE A 303 -5.72 -4.40 5.98
C ILE A 303 -6.21 -3.98 7.37
N SER A 304 -5.38 -3.31 8.18
CA SER A 304 -5.75 -2.88 9.53
C SER A 304 -6.87 -1.84 9.58
N ILE A 305 -7.23 -1.18 8.47
CA ILE A 305 -8.42 -0.30 8.39
C ILE A 305 -9.70 -1.05 8.79
N SER A 306 -9.78 -2.35 8.49
CA SER A 306 -10.95 -3.18 8.82
C SER A 306 -11.06 -3.56 10.30
N SER A 307 -9.95 -3.57 11.05
CA SER A 307 -9.93 -3.89 12.48
C SER A 307 -8.84 -3.04 13.17
N PRO A 308 -9.07 -1.73 13.30
CA PRO A 308 -8.05 -0.80 13.77
C PRO A 308 -7.66 -1.02 15.24
N HIS A 309 -8.55 -1.54 16.08
CA HIS A 309 -8.23 -1.77 17.49
C HIS A 309 -7.22 -2.91 17.71
N PHE A 310 -7.22 -3.93 16.84
CA PHE A 310 -6.34 -5.09 16.95
C PHE A 310 -5.15 -5.01 16.00
N LEU A 311 -5.40 -4.73 14.71
CA LEU A 311 -4.35 -4.79 13.70
C LEU A 311 -3.49 -3.53 13.64
N LEU A 312 -4.03 -2.34 13.92
CA LEU A 312 -3.20 -1.12 13.85
C LEU A 312 -2.02 -1.16 14.84
N PRO A 313 -2.19 -1.51 16.13
CA PRO A 313 -1.06 -1.65 17.03
C PRO A 313 -0.02 -2.67 16.53
N LEU A 314 -0.48 -3.81 15.99
CA LEU A 314 0.41 -4.84 15.45
C LEU A 314 1.17 -4.36 14.22
N THR A 315 0.51 -3.67 13.29
CA THR A 315 1.16 -3.08 12.11
C THR A 315 2.19 -2.02 12.50
N LEU A 316 1.88 -1.14 13.47
CA LEU A 316 2.83 -0.13 13.96
C LEU A 316 4.05 -0.79 14.61
N LEU A 317 3.84 -1.78 15.46
CA LEU A 317 4.91 -2.57 16.08
C LEU A 317 5.76 -3.28 15.01
N ASN A 318 5.12 -3.96 14.06
CA ASN A 318 5.82 -4.70 13.02
C ASN A 318 6.63 -3.78 12.09
N THR A 319 6.14 -2.56 11.84
CA THR A 319 6.88 -1.53 11.09
C THR A 319 8.08 -1.02 11.88
N ALA A 320 7.93 -0.80 13.20
CA ALA A 320 9.05 -0.45 14.07
C ALA A 320 10.11 -1.56 14.13
N LEU A 321 9.69 -2.83 14.20
CA LEU A 321 10.57 -4.00 14.15
C LEU A 321 11.28 -4.13 12.80
N SER A 322 10.63 -3.79 11.68
CA SER A 322 11.29 -3.71 10.37
C SER A 322 12.42 -2.68 10.35
N ILE A 323 12.19 -1.49 10.89
CA ILE A 323 13.22 -0.44 11.00
C ILE A 323 14.36 -0.90 11.92
N TYR A 324 14.03 -1.53 13.05
CA TYR A 324 15.02 -2.08 13.96
C TYR A 324 15.84 -3.22 13.31
N SER A 325 15.19 -4.06 12.50
CA SER A 325 15.82 -5.13 11.72
C SER A 325 16.85 -4.59 10.74
N LEU A 326 16.53 -3.50 10.05
CA LEU A 326 17.46 -2.78 9.17
C LEU A 326 18.67 -2.23 9.93
N LYS A 327 18.44 -1.65 11.12
CA LYS A 327 19.51 -1.07 11.95
C LYS A 327 20.46 -2.13 12.51
N THR A 328 19.93 -3.29 12.90
CA THR A 328 20.70 -4.35 13.58
C THR A 328 21.15 -5.48 12.67
N ASN A 329 20.70 -5.49 11.42
CA ASN A 329 20.89 -6.58 10.45
C ASN A 329 20.39 -7.95 10.97
N ARG A 330 19.31 -7.92 11.77
CA ARG A 330 18.62 -9.12 12.30
C ARG A 330 17.22 -9.17 11.73
N HIS A 331 16.77 -10.31 11.22
CA HIS A 331 15.45 -10.43 10.63
C HIS A 331 14.38 -10.62 11.72
N ILE A 332 13.73 -9.54 12.15
CA ILE A 332 12.69 -9.55 13.19
C ILE A 332 11.39 -9.03 12.57
N ILE A 333 10.48 -9.96 12.25
CA ILE A 333 9.20 -9.68 11.61
C ILE A 333 8.13 -10.55 12.24
N ILE A 334 6.95 -9.98 12.45
CA ILE A 334 5.73 -10.69 12.81
C ILE A 334 4.97 -10.99 11.51
N PRO A 335 4.53 -12.23 11.25
CA PRO A 335 3.78 -12.58 10.05
C PRO A 335 2.31 -12.14 10.17
N VAL A 336 2.07 -10.82 10.26
CA VAL A 336 0.76 -10.23 10.60
C VAL A 336 -0.32 -10.67 9.59
N ARG A 337 -0.02 -10.68 8.29
CA ARG A 337 -0.97 -11.12 7.25
C ARG A 337 -1.38 -12.59 7.41
N GLN A 338 -0.45 -13.48 7.75
CA GLN A 338 -0.72 -14.90 7.96
C GLN A 338 -1.48 -15.14 9.26
N LEU A 339 -1.11 -14.45 10.35
CA LEU A 339 -1.85 -14.48 11.60
C LEU A 339 -3.29 -13.98 11.41
N TYR A 340 -3.47 -12.93 10.61
CA TYR A 340 -4.79 -12.40 10.31
C TYR A 340 -5.60 -13.35 9.41
N LEU A 341 -4.97 -13.97 8.41
CA LEU A 341 -5.64 -15.00 7.60
C LEU A 341 -6.13 -16.16 8.47
N PHE A 342 -5.29 -16.66 9.38
CA PHE A 342 -5.67 -17.70 10.33
C PHE A 342 -6.83 -17.27 11.23
N PHE A 343 -6.77 -16.05 11.75
CA PHE A 343 -7.85 -15.47 12.54
C PHE A 343 -9.18 -15.42 11.74
N LEU A 344 -9.16 -14.93 10.50
CA LEU A 344 -10.35 -14.91 9.63
C LEU A 344 -10.91 -16.31 9.39
N ILE A 345 -10.05 -17.32 9.19
CA ILE A 345 -10.49 -18.72 9.04
C ILE A 345 -11.19 -19.20 10.31
N ILE A 346 -10.66 -18.91 11.50
CA ILE A 346 -11.33 -19.27 12.76
C ILE A 346 -12.70 -18.59 12.87
N THR A 347 -12.81 -17.32 12.47
CA THR A 347 -14.11 -16.62 12.52
C THR A 347 -15.19 -17.22 11.61
N LEU A 348 -14.83 -18.09 10.65
CA LEU A 348 -15.81 -18.87 9.88
C LEU A 348 -16.50 -19.95 10.73
N PHE A 349 -15.83 -20.43 11.78
CA PHE A 349 -16.34 -21.49 12.66
C PHE A 349 -16.94 -20.95 13.95
N ASP A 350 -16.51 -19.78 14.42
CA ASP A 350 -17.06 -19.10 15.59
C ASP A 350 -17.39 -17.64 15.29
N GLN A 351 -18.68 -17.37 15.10
CA GLN A 351 -19.16 -16.02 14.81
C GLN A 351 -19.04 -15.05 15.99
N ASN A 352 -18.86 -15.52 17.22
CA ASN A 352 -18.64 -14.63 18.36
C ASN A 352 -17.32 -13.84 18.23
N LEU A 353 -16.35 -14.41 17.51
CA LEU A 353 -15.08 -13.75 17.22
C LEU A 353 -15.19 -12.64 16.17
N LEU A 354 -16.30 -12.56 15.40
CA LEU A 354 -16.55 -11.45 14.47
C LEU A 354 -16.72 -10.11 15.20
N PHE A 355 -17.11 -10.11 16.48
CA PHE A 355 -17.15 -8.90 17.31
C PHE A 355 -15.76 -8.29 17.57
N ILE A 356 -14.68 -9.04 17.34
CA ILE A 356 -13.30 -8.51 17.38
C ILE A 356 -12.93 -7.88 16.02
N ILE A 357 -13.78 -7.98 14.99
CA ILE A 357 -13.56 -7.30 13.72
C ILE A 357 -14.37 -6.00 13.67
N TYR A 358 -15.65 -6.08 14.03
CA TYR A 358 -16.63 -4.98 13.98
C TYR A 358 -16.74 -4.26 15.32
#